data_AF-A0A937CXD3-F1
#
_entry.id   AF-A0A937CXD3-F1
#
_cell.length_a   1.000
_cell.length_b   1.000
_cell.length_c   1.000
_cell.angle_alpha   90.00
_cell.angle_beta   90.00
_cell.angle_gamma   90.00
#
_symmetry.space_group_name_H-M   'P 1'
#
loop_
_entity.id
_entity.type
_entity.pdbx_description
1 polymer ?
#
loop_
_entity_poly.entity_id
_entity_poly.type
_entity_poly.pdbx_seq_one_letter_code
_entity_poly.pdbx_strand_id
1 'polypeptide(L)'
;MPANTERQSSLVKMSAARSYPSELLPLLQLVLATLADIDFEHQSDIETVRNSSADEWLKKATIRTLEERHQQRRVSYIRQLERLQRQAHALAA
;
A
#
# COMPACT_ATOMS: atom_id res chain seq x y z
N MET A 1 -19.60 0.40 38.77
CA MET A 1 -18.65 -0.02 37.71
C MET A 1 -19.03 0.67 36.39
N PRO A 2 -18.38 1.78 35.99
CA PRO A 2 -18.51 2.31 34.63
C PRO A 2 -17.14 2.25 33.93
N ALA A 3 -16.90 1.23 33.13
CA ALA A 3 -15.65 1.05 32.37
C ALA A 3 -15.93 0.89 30.86
N ASN A 4 -16.82 1.73 30.31
CA ASN A 4 -17.15 1.62 28.88
C ASN A 4 -17.17 2.93 28.08
N THR A 5 -17.00 4.10 28.71
CA THR A 5 -17.14 5.38 27.99
C THR A 5 -15.83 5.86 27.35
N GLU A 6 -14.67 5.44 27.85
CA GLU A 6 -13.37 5.92 27.36
C GLU A 6 -12.88 5.19 26.09
N ARG A 7 -13.31 3.94 25.88
CA ARG A 7 -12.96 3.18 24.66
C ARG A 7 -13.67 3.69 23.41
N GLN A 8 -14.84 4.30 23.55
CA GLN A 8 -15.56 4.88 22.41
C GLN A 8 -14.94 6.20 21.94
N SER A 9 -14.42 7.04 22.85
CA SER A 9 -13.74 8.30 22.47
C SER A 9 -12.42 8.08 21.72
N SER A 10 -11.78 6.93 21.92
CA SER A 10 -10.51 6.58 21.27
C SER A 10 -10.72 6.00 19.86
N LEU A 11 -11.83 5.29 19.62
CA LEU A 11 -12.24 4.81 18.29
C LEU A 11 -12.73 5.93 17.37
N VAL A 12 -13.44 6.93 17.91
CA VAL A 12 -13.91 8.09 17.12
C VAL A 12 -12.75 8.97 16.63
N LYS A 13 -11.60 8.96 17.31
CA LYS A 13 -10.39 9.69 16.87
C LYS A 13 -9.64 9.00 15.73
N MET A 14 -9.85 7.71 15.49
CA MET A 14 -9.32 7.00 14.31
C MET A 14 -10.21 7.15 13.08
N SER A 15 -11.44 7.63 13.24
CA SER A 15 -12.40 7.85 12.17
C SER A 15 -12.57 9.32 11.80
N ALA A 16 -11.50 10.12 11.89
CA ALA A 16 -11.29 11.11 10.82
C ALA A 16 -10.84 10.33 9.57
N ALA A 17 -11.67 9.39 9.13
CA ALA A 17 -11.56 8.78 7.81
C ALA A 17 -11.59 9.97 6.88
N ARG A 18 -10.41 10.29 6.34
CA ARG A 18 -10.19 11.39 5.44
C ARG A 18 -11.05 11.08 4.23
N SER A 19 -12.29 11.56 4.26
CA SER A 19 -13.32 11.11 3.36
C SER A 19 -12.94 11.70 2.01
N TYR A 20 -12.41 10.85 1.13
CA TYR A 20 -12.03 11.29 -0.19
C TYR A 20 -13.29 11.76 -0.93
N PRO A 21 -13.25 12.92 -1.60
CA PRO A 21 -14.32 13.35 -2.47
C PRO A 21 -14.72 12.22 -3.42
N SER A 22 -16.02 12.07 -3.67
CA SER A 22 -16.56 10.99 -4.52
C SER A 22 -15.95 10.97 -5.92
N GLU A 23 -15.54 12.12 -6.42
CA GLU A 23 -14.85 12.32 -7.70
C GLU A 23 -13.43 11.71 -7.72
N LEU A 24 -12.75 11.65 -6.57
CA LEU A 24 -11.40 11.11 -6.42
C LEU A 24 -11.39 9.62 -6.05
N LEU A 25 -12.50 9.10 -5.54
CA LEU A 25 -12.61 7.70 -5.09
C LEU A 25 -12.25 6.67 -6.17
N PRO A 26 -12.75 6.74 -7.42
CA PRO A 26 -12.42 5.74 -8.44
C PRO A 26 -10.93 5.69 -8.75
N LEU A 27 -10.29 6.86 -8.83
CA LEU A 27 -8.86 6.95 -9.12
C LEU A 27 -8.02 6.47 -7.92
N LEU A 28 -8.43 6.81 -6.69
CA LEU A 28 -7.80 6.28 -5.49
C LEU A 28 -7.86 4.75 -5.44
N GLN A 29 -9.04 4.17 -5.68
CA GLN A 29 -9.24 2.73 -5.68
C GLN A 29 -8.38 2.05 -6.75
N LEU A 30 -8.30 2.60 -7.96
CA LEU A 30 -7.44 2.09 -9.01
C LEU A 30 -5.96 2.08 -8.60
N VAL A 31 -5.45 3.17 -8.03
CA VAL A 31 -4.05 3.27 -7.59
C VAL A 31 -3.76 2.29 -6.45
N LEU A 32 -4.69 2.16 -5.48
CA LEU A 32 -4.54 1.22 -4.38
C LEU A 32 -4.59 -0.24 -4.86
N ALA A 33 -5.51 -0.58 -5.76
CA ALA A 33 -5.59 -1.91 -6.35
C ALA A 33 -4.30 -2.24 -7.12
N THR A 34 -3.81 -1.31 -7.94
CA THR A 34 -2.56 -1.50 -8.69
C THR A 34 -1.35 -1.70 -7.75
N LEU A 35 -1.28 -0.97 -6.64
CA LEU A 35 -0.24 -1.18 -5.63
C LEU A 35 -0.35 -2.54 -4.95
N ALA A 36 -1.57 -2.98 -4.63
CA ALA A 36 -1.81 -4.30 -4.03
C ALA A 36 -1.40 -5.42 -5.00
N ASP A 37 -1.71 -5.29 -6.30
CA ASP A 37 -1.29 -6.24 -7.33
C ASP A 37 0.24 -6.30 -7.44
N ILE A 38 0.92 -5.16 -7.45
CA ILE A 38 2.40 -5.08 -7.49
C ILE A 38 3.02 -5.74 -6.24
N ASP A 39 2.44 -5.49 -5.06
CA ASP A 39 2.93 -6.05 -3.80
C ASP A 39 2.71 -7.56 -3.74
N PHE A 40 1.57 -8.04 -4.24
CA PHE A 40 1.27 -9.47 -4.34
C PHE A 40 2.17 -10.20 -5.35
N GLU A 41 2.33 -9.65 -6.55
CA GLU A 41 3.24 -10.21 -7.57
C GLU A 41 4.66 -10.35 -7.02
N HIS A 42 5.18 -9.31 -6.36
CA HIS A 42 6.52 -9.36 -5.77
C HIS A 42 6.63 -10.46 -4.72
N GLN A 43 5.67 -10.56 -3.80
CA GLN A 43 5.68 -11.61 -2.78
C GLN A 43 5.65 -13.02 -3.40
N SER A 44 4.80 -13.22 -4.42
CA SER A 44 4.71 -14.49 -5.15
C SER A 44 6.03 -14.84 -5.87
N ASP A 45 6.67 -13.87 -6.51
CA ASP A 45 7.96 -14.08 -7.20
C ASP A 45 9.06 -14.47 -6.19
N ILE A 46 9.11 -13.80 -5.03
CA ILE A 46 10.06 -14.11 -3.96
C ILE A 46 9.85 -15.53 -3.43
N GLU A 47 8.60 -15.92 -3.16
CA GLU A 47 8.25 -17.27 -2.72
C GLU A 47 8.65 -18.32 -3.76
N THR A 48 8.40 -18.05 -5.04
CA THR A 48 8.79 -18.93 -6.15
C THR A 48 10.29 -19.15 -6.18
N VAL A 49 11.09 -18.09 -6.06
CA VAL A 49 12.56 -18.19 -6.07
C VAL A 49 13.07 -18.95 -4.83
N ARG A 50 12.53 -18.66 -3.64
CA ARG A 50 12.91 -19.34 -2.40
C ARG A 50 12.66 -20.85 -2.47
N ASN A 51 11.52 -21.25 -3.02
CA ASN A 51 11.10 -22.64 -3.12
C ASN A 51 11.74 -23.40 -4.31
N SER A 52 12.50 -22.71 -5.17
CA SER A 52 13.18 -23.35 -6.30
C SER A 52 14.36 -24.24 -5.85
N SER A 53 14.78 -25.16 -6.71
CA SER A 53 15.97 -26.00 -6.51
C SER A 53 17.29 -25.34 -6.95
N ALA A 54 17.26 -24.05 -7.29
CA ALA A 54 18.43 -23.30 -7.73
C ALA A 54 19.46 -23.11 -6.59
N ASP A 55 20.70 -22.82 -6.96
CA ASP A 55 21.75 -22.51 -5.98
C ASP A 55 21.39 -21.28 -5.13
N GLU A 56 21.74 -21.33 -3.85
CA GLU A 56 21.43 -20.25 -2.89
C GLU A 56 22.01 -18.89 -3.27
N TRP A 57 23.20 -18.86 -3.89
CA TRP A 57 23.80 -17.61 -4.36
C TRP A 57 22.97 -16.99 -5.50
N LEU A 58 22.43 -17.83 -6.40
CA LEU A 58 21.60 -17.40 -7.52
C LEU A 58 20.22 -16.94 -7.04
N LYS A 59 19.64 -17.64 -6.06
CA LYS A 59 18.40 -17.20 -5.39
C LYS A 59 18.57 -15.80 -4.79
N LYS A 60 19.64 -15.57 -4.03
CA LYS A 60 19.93 -14.25 -3.42
C LYS A 60 20.09 -13.14 -4.47
N ALA A 61 20.83 -13.41 -5.55
CA ALA A 61 20.98 -12.44 -6.63
C ALA A 61 19.64 -12.12 -7.32
N THR A 62 18.82 -13.14 -7.55
CA THR A 62 17.49 -12.98 -8.16
C THR A 62 16.54 -12.21 -7.25
N ILE A 63 16.50 -12.55 -5.95
CA ILE A 63 15.68 -11.86 -4.94
C ILE A 63 16.03 -10.37 -4.88
N ARG A 64 17.32 -10.02 -4.85
CA ARG A 64 17.74 -8.61 -4.86
C ARG A 64 17.23 -7.87 -6.11
N THR A 65 17.30 -8.51 -7.27
CA THR A 65 16.78 -7.94 -8.52
C THR A 65 15.26 -7.73 -8.45
N LEU A 66 14.53 -8.67 -7.85
CA LEU A 66 13.08 -8.55 -7.65
C LEU A 66 12.73 -7.41 -6.68
N GLU A 67 13.50 -7.21 -5.61
CA GLU A 67 13.34 -6.11 -4.67
C GLU A 67 13.57 -4.75 -5.34
N GLU A 68 14.63 -4.61 -6.12
CA GLU A 68 14.93 -3.37 -6.88
C GLU A 68 13.81 -3.04 -7.87
N ARG A 69 13.31 -4.04 -8.60
CA ARG A 69 12.18 -3.88 -9.54
C ARG A 69 10.89 -3.49 -8.81
N HIS A 70 10.59 -4.12 -7.68
CA HIS A 70 9.40 -3.83 -6.88
C HIS A 70 9.41 -2.38 -6.40
N GLN A 71 10.53 -1.93 -5.83
CA GLN A 71 10.70 -0.54 -5.41
C GLN A 71 10.48 0.44 -6.57
N GLN A 72 11.12 0.19 -7.72
CA GLN A 72 10.97 1.03 -8.92
C GLN A 72 9.52 1.13 -9.38
N ARG A 73 8.79 0.00 -9.43
CA ARG A 73 7.38 -0.04 -9.84
C ARG A 73 6.50 0.76 -8.88
N ARG A 74 6.72 0.64 -7.57
CA ARG A 74 5.90 1.32 -6.55
C ARG A 74 6.05 2.83 -6.52
N VAL A 75 7.26 3.36 -6.78
CA VAL A 75 7.56 4.80 -6.62
C VAL A 75 6.58 5.68 -7.39
N SER A 76 6.22 5.30 -8.62
CA SER A 76 5.27 6.08 -9.43
C SER A 76 3.89 6.17 -8.77
N TYR A 77 3.38 5.04 -8.27
CA TYR A 77 2.05 4.97 -7.67
C TYR A 77 2.00 5.59 -6.28
N ILE A 78 3.08 5.50 -5.50
CA ILE A 78 3.20 6.22 -4.22
C ILE A 78 3.12 7.73 -4.45
N ARG A 79 3.83 8.27 -5.46
CA ARG A 79 3.73 9.68 -5.82
C ARG A 79 2.32 10.08 -6.28
N GLN A 80 1.62 9.19 -6.97
CA GLN A 80 0.22 9.41 -7.35
C GLN A 80 -0.70 9.45 -6.13
N LEU A 81 -0.52 8.54 -5.16
CA LEU A 81 -1.26 8.59 -3.88
C LEU A 81 -1.02 9.89 -3.13
N GLU A 82 0.22 10.34 -3.01
CA GLU A 82 0.55 11.63 -2.36
C GLU A 82 -0.13 12.82 -3.04
N ARG A 83 -0.21 12.80 -4.38
CA ARG A 83 -0.94 13.81 -5.14
C ARG A 83 -2.44 13.76 -4.86
N LEU A 84 -3.05 12.58 -4.91
CA LEU A 84 -4.48 12.39 -4.61
C LEU A 84 -4.81 12.83 -3.18
N GLN A 85 -3.95 12.49 -2.23
CA GLN A 85 -4.09 12.91 -0.85
C GLN A 85 -4.05 14.44 -0.74
N ARG A 86 -3.11 15.13 -1.39
CA ARG A 86 -3.08 16.61 -1.39
C ARG A 86 -4.34 17.22 -2.00
N GLN A 87 -4.84 16.66 -3.11
CA GLN A 87 -6.07 17.13 -3.74
C GLN A 87 -7.29 16.96 -2.82
N ALA A 88 -7.40 15.82 -2.13
CA ALA A 88 -8.47 15.59 -1.17
C ALA A 88 -8.44 16.58 -0.01
N HIS A 89 -7.26 16.95 0.51
CA HIS A 89 -7.16 18.01 1.54
C HIS A 89 -7.55 19.38 1.00
N ALA A 90 -7.15 19.71 -0.23
CA ALA A 90 -7.48 21.00 -0.85
C ALA A 90 -8.99 21.16 -1.10
N LEU A 91 -9.71 20.06 -1.38
CA LEU A 91 -11.17 20.07 -1.55
C LEU A 91 -11.95 20.04 -0.23
N ALA A 92 -11.30 19.67 0.86
CA ALA A 92 -11.90 19.61 2.19
C ALA A 92 -11.61 20.86 3.06
N ALA A 93 -10.79 21.79 2.55
CA ALA A 93 -10.42 23.06 3.18
C ALA A 93 -11.27 24.21 2.62
#